data_AF-A0A847NPL8-F1
#
_entry.id   AF-A0A847NPL8-F1
#
_cell.length_a   1.000
_cell.length_b   1.000
_cell.length_c   1.000
_cell.angle_alpha   90.00
_cell.angle_beta   90.00
_cell.angle_gamma   90.00
#
_symmetry.space_group_name_H-M   'P 1'
#
loop_
_entity.id
_entity.type
_entity.pdbx_description
1 polymer ?
#
loop_
_entity_poly.entity_id
_entity_poly.type
_entity_poly.pdbx_seq_one_letter_code
_entity_poly.pdbx_strand_id
1 'polypeptide(L)'
;MYKKRKLRAYLFVFLMAFSSYLFSFVPPFSTLAISPLIIAIIFGVLVGNTIYSSVSFLERSGVIKVATKEILRLGIILYGFKITLDEIASVGVSGVFMAFFIVFSTFTIGCFVGKKLGLSMEESILVSSGSSICGAAAVLATKSVIDAKNDSVAVAVTTVVVFGTFAMFLYPILFKLGVLGLSLEQMGCFLGLSLHEVAHAVGAGAAVGMTDLAVLMKMLRVLMLVPFLFILGFLVAKFNKKESGKKGSITVPWFAIWFLVAVFVGSFLPAEFRNESFLPVIKFLSAILLSMAMFALGITIRKDMLKKAGKKPFILASTLFIWLFTASYTLAYFFI
;
A
#
# COMPACT_ATOMS: atom_id res chain seq x y z
N MET A 1 31.82 20.66 3.20
CA MET A 1 31.86 19.17 3.25
C MET A 1 30.49 18.51 3.51
N TYR A 2 29.64 19.07 4.39
CA TYR A 2 28.31 18.53 4.74
C TYR A 2 27.31 18.43 3.55
N LYS A 3 27.18 19.49 2.73
CA LYS A 3 26.27 19.53 1.56
C LYS A 3 26.58 18.44 0.52
N LYS A 4 27.87 18.17 0.26
CA LYS A 4 28.33 17.09 -0.64
C LYS A 4 27.98 15.70 -0.11
N ARG A 5 28.08 15.47 1.21
CA ARG A 5 27.69 14.20 1.86
C ARG A 5 26.18 13.97 1.76
N LYS A 6 25.37 14.99 2.01
CA LYS A 6 23.91 14.89 1.88
C LYS A 6 23.50 14.51 0.45
N LEU A 7 24.04 15.20 -0.56
CA LEU A 7 23.75 14.89 -1.97
C LEU A 7 24.08 13.44 -2.35
N ARG A 8 25.24 12.93 -1.92
CA ARG A 8 25.62 11.53 -2.15
C ARG A 8 24.64 10.53 -1.53
N ALA A 9 24.09 10.84 -0.36
CA ALA A 9 23.10 10.00 0.30
C ALA A 9 21.77 9.95 -0.47
N TYR A 10 21.28 11.10 -0.96
CA TYR A 10 20.10 11.15 -1.82
C TYR A 10 20.32 10.40 -3.14
N LEU A 11 21.49 10.58 -3.77
CA LEU A 11 21.84 9.89 -5.01
C LEU A 11 21.87 8.37 -4.80
N PHE A 12 22.44 7.89 -3.69
CA PHE A 12 22.46 6.46 -3.38
C PHE A 12 21.04 5.90 -3.20
N VAL A 13 20.19 6.56 -2.41
CA VAL A 13 18.79 6.13 -2.22
C VAL A 13 18.02 6.15 -3.54
N PHE A 14 18.23 7.17 -4.38
CA PHE A 14 17.64 7.25 -5.71
C PHE A 14 18.11 6.11 -6.63
N LEU A 15 19.41 5.84 -6.69
CA LEU A 15 19.97 4.75 -7.52
C LEU A 15 19.46 3.39 -7.08
N MET A 16 19.29 3.16 -5.78
CA MET A 16 18.71 1.92 -5.27
C MET A 16 17.23 1.81 -5.63
N ALA A 17 16.46 2.89 -5.50
CA ALA A 17 15.05 2.92 -5.92
C ALA A 17 14.89 2.73 -7.43
N PHE A 18 15.75 3.36 -8.24
CA PHE A 18 15.76 3.22 -9.69
C PHE A 18 16.15 1.81 -10.11
N SER A 19 17.15 1.22 -9.45
CA SER A 19 17.47 -0.20 -9.62
C SER A 19 16.27 -1.08 -9.31
N SER A 20 15.60 -0.89 -8.17
CA SER A 20 14.38 -1.66 -7.83
C SER A 20 13.26 -1.49 -8.86
N TYR A 21 13.12 -0.30 -9.45
CA TYR A 21 12.21 -0.05 -10.56
C TYR A 21 12.58 -0.87 -11.80
N LEU A 22 13.84 -0.82 -12.24
CA LEU A 22 14.31 -1.61 -13.39
C LEU A 22 14.14 -3.12 -13.16
N PHE A 23 14.50 -3.62 -11.97
CA PHE A 23 14.36 -5.04 -11.62
C PHE A 23 12.91 -5.51 -11.69
N SER A 24 11.92 -4.64 -11.43
CA SER A 24 10.50 -5.02 -11.52
C SER A 24 10.04 -5.41 -12.93
N PHE A 25 10.79 -5.05 -13.97
CA PHE A 25 10.51 -5.45 -15.36
C PHE A 25 11.22 -6.75 -15.78
N VAL A 26 12.15 -7.26 -14.97
CA VAL A 26 12.97 -8.43 -15.31
C VAL A 26 12.38 -9.71 -14.68
N PRO A 27 12.28 -10.84 -15.40
CA PRO A 27 11.93 -12.13 -14.79
C PRO A 27 12.95 -12.54 -13.71
N PRO A 28 12.53 -13.14 -12.57
CA PRO A 28 11.17 -13.59 -12.22
C PRO A 28 10.30 -12.52 -11.55
N PHE A 29 10.79 -11.29 -11.36
CA PHE A 29 10.03 -10.26 -10.63
C PHE A 29 8.81 -9.79 -11.40
N SER A 30 8.94 -9.60 -12.71
CA SER A 30 7.82 -9.22 -13.58
C SER A 30 6.76 -10.32 -13.67
N THR A 31 7.16 -11.59 -13.72
CA THR A 31 6.24 -12.74 -13.79
C THR A 31 5.45 -12.94 -12.50
N LEU A 32 6.07 -12.67 -11.35
CA LEU A 32 5.42 -12.71 -10.04
C LEU A 32 4.67 -11.41 -9.68
N ALA A 33 4.62 -10.44 -10.61
CA ALA A 33 4.12 -9.08 -10.40
C ALA A 33 4.59 -8.42 -9.08
N ILE A 34 5.86 -8.62 -8.74
CA ILE A 34 6.45 -8.02 -7.54
C ILE A 34 6.66 -6.53 -7.81
N SER A 35 5.98 -5.69 -7.03
CA SER A 35 6.07 -4.24 -7.20
C SER A 35 7.48 -3.71 -6.87
N PRO A 36 7.92 -2.62 -7.51
CA PRO A 36 9.24 -2.03 -7.26
C PRO A 36 9.40 -1.50 -5.82
N LEU A 37 8.30 -1.29 -5.09
CA LEU A 37 8.30 -0.94 -3.68
C LEU A 37 8.77 -2.12 -2.81
N ILE A 38 8.33 -3.34 -3.13
CA ILE A 38 8.72 -4.57 -2.44
C ILE A 38 10.21 -4.87 -2.69
N ILE A 39 10.65 -4.74 -3.95
CA ILE A 39 12.07 -4.92 -4.30
C ILE A 39 12.93 -3.89 -3.54
N ALA A 40 12.47 -2.64 -3.47
CA ALA A 40 13.16 -1.58 -2.76
C ALA A 40 13.29 -1.84 -1.26
N ILE A 41 12.22 -2.27 -0.57
CA ILE A 41 12.32 -2.62 0.86
C ILE A 41 13.26 -3.81 1.08
N ILE A 42 13.25 -4.83 0.22
CA ILE A 42 14.19 -5.96 0.29
C ILE A 42 15.63 -5.49 0.12
N PHE A 43 15.91 -4.67 -0.89
CA PHE A 43 17.24 -4.08 -1.07
C PHE A 43 17.67 -3.26 0.14
N GLY A 44 16.75 -2.49 0.72
CA GLY A 44 17.00 -1.73 1.94
C GLY A 44 17.35 -2.65 3.12
N VAL A 45 16.59 -3.73 3.33
CA VAL A 45 16.86 -4.73 4.38
C VAL A 45 18.22 -5.38 4.17
N LEU A 46 18.55 -5.75 2.93
CA LEU A 46 19.85 -6.34 2.61
C LEU A 46 20.97 -5.36 2.95
N VAL A 47 20.95 -4.14 2.42
CA VAL A 47 21.96 -3.11 2.71
C VAL A 47 22.04 -2.80 4.21
N GLY A 48 20.89 -2.67 4.87
CA GLY A 48 20.76 -2.39 6.31
C GLY A 48 21.42 -3.44 7.21
N ASN A 49 21.45 -4.69 6.77
CA ASN A 49 21.95 -5.82 7.57
C ASN A 49 23.29 -6.39 7.09
N THR A 50 23.87 -5.90 5.98
CA THR A 50 25.17 -6.39 5.46
C THR A 50 26.24 -5.30 5.37
N ILE A 51 25.88 -4.03 5.14
CA ILE A 51 26.87 -2.97 4.89
C ILE A 51 26.77 -1.88 5.98
N TYR A 52 27.37 -2.13 7.14
CA TYR A 52 27.30 -1.23 8.30
C TYR A 52 27.81 0.21 7.99
N SER A 53 28.85 0.36 7.15
CA SER A 53 29.39 1.68 6.81
C SER A 53 28.39 2.53 5.99
N SER A 54 27.66 1.91 5.06
CA SER A 54 26.61 2.58 4.26
C SER A 54 25.44 3.02 5.13
N VAL A 55 25.02 2.22 6.11
CA VAL A 55 23.94 2.57 7.04
C VAL A 55 24.30 3.80 7.86
N SER A 56 25.49 3.83 8.46
CA SER A 56 25.93 4.94 9.30
C SER A 56 26.02 6.28 8.56
N PHE A 57 26.43 6.25 7.28
CA PHE A 57 26.48 7.44 6.43
C PHE A 57 25.08 7.94 6.06
N LEU A 58 24.16 7.03 5.71
CA LEU A 58 22.80 7.38 5.33
C LEU A 58 22.01 7.93 6.52
N GLU A 59 22.11 7.32 7.70
CA GLU A 59 21.45 7.80 8.92
C GLU A 59 21.94 9.20 9.30
N ARG A 60 23.26 9.41 9.35
CA ARG A 60 23.86 10.72 9.70
C ARG A 60 23.51 11.83 8.72
N SER A 61 23.19 11.50 7.47
CA SER A 61 22.79 12.48 6.46
C SER A 61 21.35 13.01 6.64
N GLY A 62 20.54 12.31 7.44
CA GLY A 62 19.12 12.58 7.61
C GLY A 62 18.23 12.12 6.45
N VAL A 63 18.80 11.54 5.37
CA VAL A 63 18.04 11.13 4.17
C VAL A 63 16.97 10.10 4.51
N ILE A 64 17.23 9.17 5.44
CA ILE A 64 16.28 8.12 5.83
C ILE A 64 15.00 8.70 6.43
N LYS A 65 15.14 9.71 7.30
CA LYS A 65 14.01 10.39 7.93
C LYS A 65 13.18 11.19 6.92
N VAL A 66 13.84 11.88 5.99
CA VAL A 66 13.15 12.61 4.91
C VAL A 66 12.47 11.63 3.95
N ALA A 67 13.14 10.54 3.58
CA ALA A 67 12.63 9.54 2.66
C ALA A 67 11.35 8.86 3.19
N THR A 68 11.40 8.39 4.43
CA THR A 68 10.28 7.68 5.08
C THR A 68 9.11 8.57 5.49
N LYS A 69 9.22 9.90 5.34
CA LYS A 69 8.16 10.86 5.70
C LYS A 69 7.78 11.78 4.55
N GLU A 70 8.67 12.65 4.12
CA GLU A 70 8.36 13.70 3.13
C GLU A 70 8.30 13.14 1.70
N ILE A 71 9.32 12.38 1.28
CA ILE A 71 9.33 11.75 -0.05
C ILE A 71 8.18 10.75 -0.18
N LEU A 72 7.92 9.97 0.87
CA LEU A 72 6.76 9.08 0.94
C LEU A 72 5.45 9.83 0.67
N ARG A 73 5.21 10.92 1.40
CA ARG A 73 3.98 11.74 1.25
C ARG A 73 3.87 12.32 -0.15
N LEU A 74 4.97 12.81 -0.71
CA LEU A 74 5.00 13.29 -2.09
C LEU A 74 4.66 12.18 -3.10
N GLY A 75 5.26 11.00 -2.93
CA GLY A 75 4.97 9.83 -3.77
C GLY A 75 3.49 9.41 -3.73
N ILE A 76 2.86 9.47 -2.55
CA ILE A 76 1.42 9.23 -2.37
C ILE A 76 0.61 10.34 -3.07
N ILE A 77 0.94 11.62 -2.88
CA ILE A 77 0.23 12.73 -3.55
C ILE A 77 0.26 12.55 -5.07
N LEU A 78 1.44 12.28 -5.64
CA LEU A 78 1.59 12.02 -7.08
C LEU A 78 0.80 10.79 -7.55
N TYR A 79 0.63 9.80 -6.67
CA TYR A 79 -0.19 8.63 -6.97
C TYR A 79 -1.66 9.00 -7.22
N GLY A 80 -2.18 10.07 -6.60
CA GLY A 80 -3.56 10.53 -6.77
C GLY A 80 -3.94 10.84 -8.22
N PHE A 81 -3.00 11.32 -9.03
CA PHE A 81 -3.23 11.57 -10.46
C PHE A 81 -3.56 10.32 -11.29
N LYS A 82 -3.34 9.12 -10.74
CA LYS A 82 -3.69 7.84 -11.38
C LYS A 82 -5.18 7.51 -11.32
N ILE A 83 -5.98 8.30 -10.61
CA ILE A 83 -7.42 8.10 -10.43
C ILE A 83 -8.15 9.28 -11.05
N THR A 84 -9.26 9.03 -11.76
CA THR A 84 -10.16 10.07 -12.26
C THR A 84 -11.54 10.04 -11.62
N LEU A 85 -12.20 11.20 -11.63
CA LEU A 85 -13.62 11.32 -11.31
C LEU A 85 -14.50 10.55 -12.31
N ASP A 86 -14.13 10.48 -13.59
CA ASP A 86 -14.88 9.73 -14.60
C ASP A 86 -14.83 8.22 -14.34
N GLU A 87 -13.67 7.68 -13.98
CA GLU A 87 -13.50 6.30 -13.52
C GLU A 87 -14.31 6.02 -12.24
N ILE A 88 -14.39 6.98 -11.32
CA ILE A 88 -15.22 6.85 -10.12
C ILE A 88 -16.72 6.90 -10.46
N ALA A 89 -17.10 7.72 -11.45
CA ALA A 89 -18.47 7.85 -11.90
C ALA A 89 -18.95 6.59 -12.64
N SER A 90 -18.09 5.93 -13.43
CA SER A 90 -18.45 4.77 -14.25
C SER A 90 -18.83 3.53 -13.43
N VAL A 91 -18.18 3.32 -12.30
CA VAL A 91 -18.52 2.27 -11.30
C VAL A 91 -19.69 2.64 -10.38
N GLY A 92 -20.09 3.91 -10.38
CA GLY A 92 -21.23 4.43 -9.67
C GLY A 92 -21.21 4.23 -8.15
N VAL A 93 -22.38 4.44 -7.54
CA VAL A 93 -22.56 4.34 -6.08
C VAL A 93 -22.26 2.92 -5.57
N SER A 94 -22.58 1.90 -6.37
CA SER A 94 -22.33 0.49 -6.03
C SER A 94 -20.84 0.23 -5.82
N GLY A 95 -19.98 0.63 -6.77
CA GLY A 95 -18.52 0.43 -6.65
C GLY A 95 -17.91 1.16 -5.45
N VAL A 96 -18.34 2.40 -5.20
CA VAL A 96 -17.90 3.18 -4.02
C VAL A 96 -18.35 2.52 -2.72
N PHE A 97 -19.59 2.05 -2.65
CA PHE A 97 -20.11 1.32 -1.49
C PHE A 97 -19.33 0.03 -1.23
N MET A 98 -19.07 -0.77 -2.26
CA MET A 98 -18.28 -2.00 -2.15
C MET A 98 -16.87 -1.72 -1.63
N ALA A 99 -16.20 -0.70 -2.17
CA ALA A 99 -14.86 -0.30 -1.73
C ALA A 99 -14.87 0.19 -0.27
N PHE A 100 -15.85 1.01 0.11
CA PHE A 100 -16.06 1.47 1.48
C PHE A 100 -16.27 0.28 2.42
N PHE A 101 -17.22 -0.60 2.10
CA PHE A 101 -17.55 -1.75 2.92
C PHE A 101 -16.32 -2.64 3.13
N ILE A 102 -15.60 -2.99 2.07
CA ILE A 102 -14.39 -3.83 2.17
C ILE A 102 -13.34 -3.17 3.05
N VAL A 103 -13.06 -1.88 2.86
CA VAL A 103 -11.99 -1.19 3.59
C VAL A 103 -12.33 -1.13 5.09
N PHE A 104 -13.53 -0.67 5.44
CA PHE A 104 -13.90 -0.45 6.83
C PHE A 104 -14.23 -1.75 7.57
N SER A 105 -14.84 -2.74 6.91
CA SER A 105 -15.09 -4.05 7.51
C SER A 105 -13.80 -4.81 7.77
N THR A 106 -12.90 -4.89 6.78
CA THR A 106 -11.59 -5.58 6.90
C THR A 106 -10.76 -4.92 7.99
N PHE A 107 -10.73 -3.59 8.03
CA PHE A 107 -10.00 -2.87 9.09
C PHE A 107 -10.57 -3.15 10.48
N THR A 108 -11.89 -3.07 10.64
CA THR A 108 -12.55 -3.26 11.93
C THR A 108 -12.39 -4.68 12.44
N ILE A 109 -12.61 -5.68 11.58
CA ILE A 109 -12.40 -7.10 11.89
C ILE A 109 -10.93 -7.32 12.25
N GLY A 110 -10.00 -6.73 11.51
CA GLY A 110 -8.58 -6.90 11.76
C GLY A 110 -8.11 -6.31 13.08
N CYS A 111 -8.61 -5.12 13.43
CA CYS A 111 -8.36 -4.51 14.74
C CYS A 111 -8.94 -5.37 15.88
N PHE A 112 -10.14 -5.92 15.70
CA PHE A 112 -10.80 -6.76 16.70
C PHE A 112 -10.08 -8.10 16.89
N VAL A 113 -9.82 -8.82 15.80
CA VAL A 113 -9.14 -10.12 15.82
C VAL A 113 -7.70 -9.94 16.28
N GLY A 114 -7.00 -8.91 15.81
CA GLY A 114 -5.62 -8.64 16.23
C GLY A 114 -5.50 -8.38 17.73
N LYS A 115 -6.43 -7.62 18.30
CA LYS A 115 -6.51 -7.44 19.76
C LYS A 115 -6.76 -8.78 20.48
N LYS A 116 -7.66 -9.63 19.98
CA LYS A 116 -7.93 -10.96 20.56
C LYS A 116 -6.73 -11.90 20.48
N LEU A 117 -5.92 -11.81 19.42
CA LEU A 117 -4.67 -12.56 19.29
C LEU A 117 -3.56 -12.04 20.23
N GLY A 118 -3.80 -10.92 20.93
CA GLY A 118 -2.81 -10.26 21.78
C GLY A 118 -1.66 -9.67 20.98
N LEU A 119 -1.94 -9.11 19.79
CA LEU A 119 -1.02 -8.24 19.06
C LEU A 119 -1.01 -6.85 19.71
N SER A 120 0.10 -6.13 19.53
CA SER A 120 0.12 -4.71 19.88
C SER A 120 -0.87 -3.92 19.03
N MET A 121 -1.32 -2.77 19.54
CA MET A 121 -2.22 -1.88 18.81
C MET A 121 -1.61 -1.43 17.47
N GLU A 122 -0.31 -1.11 17.46
CA GLU A 122 0.43 -0.75 16.25
C GLU A 122 0.41 -1.87 15.20
N GLU A 123 0.79 -3.10 15.58
CA GLU A 123 0.79 -4.25 14.66
C GLU A 123 -0.60 -4.56 14.12
N SER A 124 -1.61 -4.54 15.00
CA SER A 124 -2.99 -4.81 14.60
C SER A 124 -3.51 -3.76 13.61
N ILE A 125 -3.25 -2.47 13.85
CA ILE A 125 -3.66 -1.40 12.93
C ILE A 125 -2.88 -1.51 11.60
N LEU A 126 -1.57 -1.74 11.64
CA LEU A 126 -0.75 -1.80 10.44
C LEU A 126 -1.12 -2.98 9.53
N VAL A 127 -1.20 -4.20 10.08
CA VAL A 127 -1.60 -5.39 9.29
C VAL A 127 -3.00 -5.20 8.72
N SER A 128 -3.95 -4.70 9.51
CA SER A 128 -5.32 -4.49 9.07
C SER A 128 -5.43 -3.43 7.99
N SER A 129 -4.70 -2.31 8.12
CA SER A 129 -4.68 -1.23 7.11
C SER A 129 -4.04 -1.66 5.79
N GLY A 130 -2.99 -2.48 5.86
CA GLY A 130 -2.32 -3.04 4.68
C GLY A 130 -3.26 -3.95 3.90
N SER A 131 -3.94 -4.88 4.60
CA SER A 131 -4.90 -5.78 3.97
C SER A 131 -6.15 -5.06 3.43
N SER A 132 -6.63 -4.02 4.10
CA SER A 132 -7.90 -3.39 3.75
C SER A 132 -7.86 -2.47 2.53
N ILE A 133 -6.71 -1.85 2.19
CA ILE A 133 -6.63 -0.78 1.17
C ILE A 133 -5.77 -1.20 -0.04
N CYS A 134 -4.45 -0.93 0.03
CA CYS A 134 -3.53 -1.02 -1.11
C CYS A 134 -2.18 -1.66 -0.75
N GLY A 135 -2.12 -2.37 0.37
CA GLY A 135 -0.92 -3.06 0.81
C GLY A 135 0.13 -2.12 1.38
N ALA A 136 1.35 -2.17 0.84
CA ALA A 136 2.51 -1.51 1.44
C ALA A 136 2.34 0.03 1.59
N ALA A 137 1.76 0.70 0.59
CA ALA A 137 1.53 2.14 0.64
C ALA A 137 0.56 2.53 1.77
N ALA A 138 -0.48 1.73 2.02
CA ALA A 138 -1.41 1.94 3.12
C ALA A 138 -0.75 1.76 4.48
N VAL A 139 0.10 0.75 4.65
CA VAL A 139 0.87 0.53 5.89
C VAL A 139 1.73 1.76 6.21
N LEU A 140 2.40 2.33 5.20
CA LEU A 140 3.25 3.51 5.37
C LEU A 140 2.49 4.80 5.68
N ALA A 141 1.37 5.00 4.99
CA ALA A 141 0.49 6.14 5.25
C ALA A 141 -0.05 6.07 6.68
N THR A 142 -0.46 4.88 7.11
CA THR A 142 -0.92 4.56 8.46
C THR A 142 0.17 4.79 9.50
N LYS A 143 1.39 4.31 9.25
CA LYS A 143 2.57 4.56 10.10
C LYS A 143 2.76 6.06 10.38
N SER A 144 2.61 6.89 9.35
CA SER A 144 2.77 8.34 9.49
C SER A 144 1.71 9.02 10.36
N VAL A 145 0.56 8.36 10.58
CA VAL A 145 -0.54 8.84 11.42
C VAL A 145 -0.42 8.35 12.86
N ILE A 146 -0.03 7.09 13.04
CA ILE A 146 0.03 6.45 14.38
C ILE A 146 1.43 6.44 14.99
N ASP A 147 2.44 6.95 14.27
CA ASP A 147 3.88 6.95 14.63
C ASP A 147 4.42 5.56 14.98
N ALA A 148 4.05 4.55 14.18
CA ALA A 148 4.42 3.16 14.45
C ALA A 148 5.90 2.85 14.20
N LYS A 149 6.40 1.84 14.91
CA LYS A 149 7.76 1.33 14.78
C LYS A 149 8.02 0.70 13.40
N ASN A 150 9.24 0.87 12.88
CA ASN A 150 9.66 0.34 11.57
C ASN A 150 9.50 -1.18 11.46
N ASP A 151 9.70 -1.92 12.56
CA ASP A 151 9.61 -3.38 12.56
C ASP A 151 8.18 -3.86 12.32
N SER A 152 7.19 -3.25 12.97
CA SER A 152 5.77 -3.57 12.76
C SER A 152 5.32 -3.27 11.33
N VAL A 153 5.91 -2.23 10.70
CA VAL A 153 5.68 -1.90 9.29
C VAL A 153 6.26 -2.98 8.39
N ALA A 154 7.47 -3.45 8.66
CA ALA A 154 8.09 -4.54 7.91
C ALA A 154 7.22 -5.79 7.89
N VAL A 155 6.77 -6.20 9.08
CA VAL A 155 5.92 -7.39 9.25
C VAL A 155 4.60 -7.24 8.50
N ALA A 156 3.93 -6.09 8.63
CA ALA A 156 2.68 -5.83 7.91
C ALA A 156 2.86 -5.79 6.38
N VAL A 157 3.97 -5.23 5.89
CA VAL A 157 4.30 -5.26 4.46
C VAL A 157 4.55 -6.71 4.02
N THR A 158 5.29 -7.51 4.79
CA THR A 158 5.54 -8.92 4.45
C THR A 158 4.24 -9.72 4.34
N THR A 159 3.31 -9.58 5.29
CA THR A 159 2.03 -10.31 5.23
C THR A 159 1.24 -9.93 3.98
N VAL A 160 1.13 -8.63 3.68
CA VAL A 160 0.48 -8.11 2.47
C VAL A 160 1.05 -8.73 1.20
N VAL A 161 2.38 -8.82 1.08
CA VAL A 161 3.05 -9.37 -0.10
C VAL A 161 2.78 -10.87 -0.22
N VAL A 162 2.96 -11.62 0.86
CA VAL A 162 2.76 -13.08 0.85
C VAL A 162 1.34 -13.44 0.44
N PHE A 163 0.34 -12.84 1.09
CA PHE A 163 -1.06 -13.14 0.78
C PHE A 163 -1.51 -12.54 -0.55
N GLY A 164 -1.04 -11.35 -0.92
CA GLY A 164 -1.34 -10.73 -2.20
C GLY A 164 -0.80 -11.54 -3.39
N THR A 165 0.46 -11.96 -3.32
CA THR A 165 1.08 -12.80 -4.36
C THR A 165 0.41 -14.17 -4.41
N PHE A 166 0.10 -14.77 -3.26
CA PHE A 166 -0.64 -16.04 -3.22
C PHE A 166 -2.01 -15.93 -3.90
N ALA A 167 -2.80 -14.90 -3.58
CA ALA A 167 -4.09 -14.66 -4.23
C ALA A 167 -4.00 -14.35 -5.73
N MET A 168 -2.96 -13.62 -6.16
CA MET A 168 -2.77 -13.27 -7.57
C MET A 168 -2.75 -14.52 -8.46
N PHE A 169 -2.14 -15.62 -8.00
CA PHE A 169 -2.13 -16.89 -8.72
C PHE A 169 -3.38 -17.73 -8.42
N LEU A 170 -3.76 -17.82 -7.14
CA LEU A 170 -4.87 -18.66 -6.71
C LEU A 170 -6.19 -18.26 -7.39
N TYR A 171 -6.52 -16.97 -7.45
CA TYR A 171 -7.84 -16.53 -7.90
C TYR A 171 -8.10 -16.81 -9.40
N PRO A 172 -7.20 -16.48 -10.34
CA PRO A 172 -7.36 -16.88 -11.74
C PRO A 172 -7.43 -18.40 -11.93
N ILE A 173 -6.69 -19.18 -11.14
CA ILE A 173 -6.75 -20.64 -11.20
C ILE A 173 -8.13 -21.13 -10.78
N LEU A 174 -8.65 -20.68 -9.64
CA LEU A 174 -9.99 -21.04 -9.16
C LEU A 174 -11.10 -20.64 -10.15
N PHE A 175 -10.94 -19.49 -10.81
CA PHE A 175 -11.85 -19.04 -11.86
C PHE A 175 -11.83 -19.96 -13.09
N LYS A 176 -10.63 -20.26 -13.62
CA LYS A 176 -10.46 -21.11 -14.81
C LYS A 176 -10.88 -22.56 -14.58
N LEU A 177 -10.80 -23.04 -13.34
CA LEU A 177 -11.31 -24.35 -12.93
C LEU A 177 -12.84 -24.38 -12.74
N GLY A 178 -13.53 -23.25 -12.90
CA GLY A 178 -14.99 -23.16 -12.74
C GLY A 178 -15.48 -23.20 -11.29
N VAL A 179 -14.57 -23.15 -10.30
CA VAL A 179 -14.92 -23.26 -8.87
C VAL A 179 -15.68 -22.03 -8.36
N LEU A 180 -15.37 -20.86 -8.92
CA LEU A 180 -15.96 -19.60 -8.47
C LEU A 180 -17.33 -19.31 -9.08
N GLY A 181 -17.66 -19.83 -10.26
CA GLY A 181 -18.96 -19.58 -10.91
C GLY A 181 -19.29 -18.10 -11.17
N LEU A 182 -18.30 -17.20 -11.18
CA LEU A 182 -18.47 -15.78 -11.44
C LEU A 182 -18.51 -15.50 -12.96
N SER A 183 -19.22 -14.44 -13.37
CA SER A 183 -19.03 -13.87 -14.71
C SER A 183 -17.67 -13.17 -14.84
N LEU A 184 -17.27 -12.78 -16.06
CA LEU A 184 -16.02 -12.03 -16.27
C LEU A 184 -16.04 -10.68 -15.53
N GLU A 185 -17.13 -9.93 -15.60
CA GLU A 185 -17.27 -8.65 -14.90
C GLU A 185 -17.21 -8.81 -13.39
N GLN A 186 -17.93 -9.80 -12.86
CA GLN A 186 -17.89 -10.14 -11.43
C GLN A 186 -16.47 -10.54 -11.00
N MET A 187 -15.76 -11.32 -11.83
CA MET A 187 -14.38 -11.69 -11.55
C MET A 187 -13.44 -10.48 -11.54
N GLY A 188 -13.57 -9.56 -12.51
CA GLY A 188 -12.82 -8.31 -12.54
C GLY A 188 -13.04 -7.49 -11.26
N CYS A 189 -14.31 -7.36 -10.83
CA CYS A 189 -14.67 -6.68 -9.59
C CYS A 189 -14.07 -7.36 -8.36
N PHE A 190 -14.25 -8.69 -8.26
CA PHE A 190 -13.71 -9.52 -7.19
C PHE A 190 -12.20 -9.36 -7.04
N LEU A 191 -11.44 -9.42 -8.14
CA LEU A 191 -9.99 -9.26 -8.14
C LEU A 191 -9.56 -7.89 -7.59
N GLY A 192 -10.20 -6.81 -8.04
CA GLY A 192 -9.88 -5.46 -7.55
C GLY A 192 -10.24 -5.25 -6.08
N LEU A 193 -11.36 -5.83 -5.63
CA LEU A 193 -11.83 -5.73 -4.26
C LEU A 193 -11.04 -6.59 -3.26
N SER A 194 -10.43 -7.70 -3.68
CA SER A 194 -9.77 -8.66 -2.78
C SER A 194 -8.24 -8.57 -2.76
N LEU A 195 -7.60 -8.36 -3.92
CA LEU A 195 -6.14 -8.38 -4.02
C LEU A 195 -5.51 -7.24 -3.22
N HIS A 196 -4.28 -7.42 -2.75
CA HIS A 196 -3.68 -6.49 -1.79
C HIS A 196 -3.06 -5.29 -2.51
N GLU A 197 -2.28 -5.51 -3.57
CA GLU A 197 -1.63 -4.45 -4.34
C GLU A 197 -2.20 -4.28 -5.75
N VAL A 198 -1.89 -3.13 -6.36
CA VAL A 198 -2.25 -2.84 -7.75
C VAL A 198 -1.53 -3.77 -8.72
N ALA A 199 -0.25 -4.09 -8.48
CA ALA A 199 0.50 -5.01 -9.32
C ALA A 199 -0.14 -6.40 -9.34
N HIS A 200 -0.63 -6.88 -8.18
CA HIS A 200 -1.40 -8.13 -8.11
C HIS A 200 -2.69 -8.05 -8.91
N ALA A 201 -3.45 -6.94 -8.80
CA ALA A 201 -4.69 -6.74 -9.55
C ALA A 201 -4.46 -6.70 -11.06
N VAL A 202 -3.40 -6.04 -11.52
CA VAL A 202 -2.99 -6.03 -12.94
C VAL A 202 -2.65 -7.46 -13.39
N GLY A 203 -1.81 -8.17 -12.64
CA GLY A 203 -1.35 -9.50 -13.01
C GLY A 203 -2.48 -10.54 -13.04
N ALA A 204 -3.33 -10.57 -12.01
CA ALA A 204 -4.48 -11.47 -11.96
C ALA A 204 -5.55 -11.08 -12.98
N GLY A 205 -5.80 -9.79 -13.17
CA GLY A 205 -6.74 -9.26 -14.17
C GLY A 205 -6.33 -9.65 -15.58
N ALA A 206 -5.05 -9.52 -15.91
CA ALA A 206 -4.51 -9.94 -17.20
C ALA A 206 -4.66 -11.45 -17.42
N ALA A 207 -4.49 -12.26 -16.36
CA ALA A 207 -4.65 -13.71 -16.45
C ALA A 207 -6.08 -14.18 -16.75
N VAL A 208 -7.10 -13.34 -16.49
CA VAL A 208 -8.52 -13.62 -16.75
C VAL A 208 -9.16 -12.74 -17.84
N GLY A 209 -8.43 -11.75 -18.38
CA GLY A 209 -8.92 -10.82 -19.40
C GLY A 209 -9.72 -9.62 -18.87
N MET A 210 -9.59 -9.27 -17.58
CA MET A 210 -10.37 -8.22 -16.90
C MET A 210 -9.49 -7.21 -16.16
N THR A 211 -8.33 -6.87 -16.72
CA THR A 211 -7.35 -5.95 -16.12
C THR A 211 -7.94 -4.60 -15.77
N ASP A 212 -8.66 -3.97 -16.69
CA ASP A 212 -9.14 -2.59 -16.52
C ASP A 212 -10.11 -2.48 -15.34
N LEU A 213 -11.10 -3.38 -15.28
CA LEU A 213 -12.05 -3.41 -14.16
C LEU A 213 -11.39 -3.77 -12.83
N ALA A 214 -10.45 -4.73 -12.82
CA ALA A 214 -9.73 -5.11 -11.61
C ALA A 214 -8.87 -3.95 -11.07
N VAL A 215 -8.18 -3.24 -11.96
CA VAL A 215 -7.40 -2.05 -11.60
C VAL A 215 -8.31 -0.93 -11.12
N LEU A 216 -9.43 -0.70 -11.79
CA LEU A 216 -10.41 0.31 -11.44
C LEU A 216 -10.95 0.10 -10.01
N MET A 217 -11.47 -1.09 -9.71
CA MET A 217 -12.00 -1.41 -8.38
C MET A 217 -10.90 -1.36 -7.30
N LYS A 218 -9.66 -1.71 -7.64
CA LYS A 218 -8.50 -1.54 -6.75
C LYS A 218 -8.18 -0.06 -6.50
N MET A 219 -8.23 0.80 -7.51
CA MET A 219 -8.00 2.23 -7.34
C MET A 219 -9.09 2.89 -6.48
N LEU A 220 -10.35 2.46 -6.59
CA LEU A 220 -11.41 2.89 -5.66
C LEU A 220 -11.08 2.54 -4.20
N ARG A 221 -10.57 1.33 -3.94
CA ARG A 221 -10.09 0.97 -2.60
C ARG A 221 -8.92 1.85 -2.16
N VAL A 222 -8.00 2.19 -3.07
CA VAL A 222 -6.90 3.12 -2.77
C VAL A 222 -7.43 4.51 -2.42
N LEU A 223 -8.47 5.00 -3.09
CA LEU A 223 -9.11 6.29 -2.79
C LEU A 223 -9.66 6.34 -1.36
N MET A 224 -10.16 5.21 -0.85
CA MET A 224 -10.62 5.10 0.56
C MET A 224 -9.51 5.33 1.59
N LEU A 225 -8.23 5.37 1.19
CA LEU A 225 -7.12 5.76 2.05
C LEU A 225 -7.35 7.15 2.66
N VAL A 226 -7.94 8.09 1.92
CA VAL A 226 -8.18 9.44 2.45
C VAL A 226 -9.18 9.43 3.62
N PRO A 227 -10.45 9.02 3.46
CA PRO A 227 -11.39 8.97 4.57
C PRO A 227 -10.89 8.07 5.71
N PHE A 228 -10.21 6.97 5.38
CA PHE A 228 -9.58 6.09 6.37
C PHE A 228 -8.57 6.83 7.26
N LEU A 229 -7.62 7.57 6.69
CA LEU A 229 -6.59 8.26 7.47
C LEU A 229 -7.17 9.39 8.34
N PHE A 230 -8.22 10.07 7.88
CA PHE A 230 -8.93 11.06 8.68
C PHE A 230 -9.61 10.43 9.89
N ILE A 231 -10.34 9.34 9.68
CA ILE A 231 -10.99 8.58 10.75
C ILE A 231 -9.95 8.06 11.73
N LEU A 232 -8.86 7.45 11.24
CA LEU A 232 -7.80 6.92 12.08
C LEU A 232 -7.11 8.03 12.89
N GLY A 233 -6.78 9.16 12.27
CA GLY A 233 -6.17 10.30 12.93
C GLY A 233 -7.05 10.86 14.06
N PHE A 234 -8.37 10.92 13.84
CA PHE A 234 -9.34 11.31 14.86
C PHE A 234 -9.41 10.29 16.01
N LEU A 235 -9.46 8.99 15.69
CA LEU A 235 -9.48 7.92 16.69
C LEU A 235 -8.22 7.96 17.57
N VAL A 236 -7.03 8.07 16.98
CA VAL A 236 -5.76 8.15 17.71
C VAL A 236 -5.70 9.39 18.60
N ALA A 237 -6.12 10.56 18.11
CA ALA A 237 -6.18 11.77 18.92
C ALA A 237 -7.12 11.62 20.13
N LYS A 238 -8.25 10.92 19.96
CA LYS A 238 -9.21 10.63 21.04
C LYS A 238 -8.63 9.65 22.07
N PHE A 239 -7.93 8.61 21.65
CA PHE A 239 -7.27 7.65 22.55
C PHE A 239 -6.16 8.32 23.37
N ASN A 240 -5.28 9.09 22.73
CA ASN A 240 -4.19 9.80 23.41
C ASN A 240 -4.69 10.84 24.42
N LYS A 241 -5.80 11.53 24.12
CA LYS A 241 -6.45 12.45 25.07
C LYS A 241 -6.94 11.74 26.33
N LYS A 242 -7.44 10.51 26.19
CA LYS A 242 -8.00 9.72 27.31
C LYS A 242 -6.91 9.17 28.23
N GLU A 243 -5.76 8.78 27.69
CA GLU A 243 -4.63 8.27 28.50
C GLU A 243 -3.79 9.38 29.14
N SER A 244 -3.58 10.51 28.46
CA SER A 244 -2.61 11.53 28.92
C SER A 244 -3.22 12.79 29.53
N GLY A 245 -4.54 12.97 29.48
CA GLY A 245 -5.24 14.18 29.95
C GLY A 245 -4.91 15.48 29.18
N LYS A 246 -3.91 15.46 28.29
CA LYS A 246 -3.53 16.56 27.42
C LYS A 246 -4.43 16.59 26.19
N LYS A 247 -4.69 17.78 25.62
CA LYS A 247 -5.37 17.94 24.33
C LYS A 247 -4.61 17.11 23.29
N GLY A 248 -5.16 15.96 22.89
CA GLY A 248 -4.63 15.19 21.77
C GLY A 248 -4.63 16.09 20.54
N SER A 249 -3.46 16.31 19.94
CA SER A 249 -3.36 17.07 18.71
C SER A 249 -3.95 16.24 17.58
N ILE A 250 -5.00 16.75 16.93
CA ILE A 250 -5.51 16.13 15.70
C ILE A 250 -4.43 16.35 14.64
N THR A 251 -3.63 15.32 14.37
CA THR A 251 -2.66 15.37 13.28
C THR A 251 -3.43 15.12 11.99
N VAL A 252 -3.91 16.20 11.38
CA VAL A 252 -4.54 16.13 10.06
C VAL A 252 -3.49 15.67 9.04
N PRO A 253 -3.71 14.56 8.32
CA PRO A 253 -2.79 14.11 7.30
C PRO A 253 -2.92 15.02 6.07
N TRP A 254 -2.29 16.20 6.09
CA TRP A 254 -2.36 17.19 5.00
C TRP A 254 -2.01 16.59 3.63
N PHE A 255 -1.14 15.59 3.58
CA PHE A 255 -0.81 14.88 2.34
C PHE A 255 -2.01 14.14 1.73
N ALA A 256 -2.98 13.69 2.54
CA ALA A 256 -4.21 13.06 2.06
C ALA A 256 -5.16 14.08 1.43
N ILE A 257 -5.14 15.34 1.89
CA ILE A 257 -5.85 16.43 1.22
C ILE A 257 -5.20 16.71 -0.14
N TRP A 258 -3.87 16.84 -0.18
CA TRP A 258 -3.14 17.02 -1.43
C TRP A 258 -3.31 15.84 -2.41
N PHE A 259 -3.49 14.62 -1.90
CA PHE A 259 -3.90 13.47 -2.72
C PHE A 259 -5.25 13.71 -3.40
N LEU A 260 -6.28 14.18 -2.67
CA LEU A 260 -7.58 14.51 -3.27
C LEU A 260 -7.47 15.65 -4.29
N VAL A 261 -6.66 16.67 -3.99
CA VAL A 261 -6.39 17.76 -4.94
C VAL A 261 -5.74 17.21 -6.21
N ALA A 262 -4.80 16.26 -6.10
CA ALA A 262 -4.19 15.61 -7.26
C ALA A 262 -5.21 14.79 -8.07
N VAL A 263 -6.11 14.05 -7.43
CA VAL A 263 -7.23 13.35 -8.10
C VAL A 263 -8.11 14.35 -8.84
N PHE A 264 -8.51 15.43 -8.17
CA PHE A 264 -9.37 16.47 -8.73
C PHE A 264 -8.68 17.12 -9.95
N VAL A 265 -7.51 17.73 -9.76
CA VAL A 265 -6.76 18.37 -10.84
C VAL A 265 -6.49 17.40 -11.99
N GLY A 266 -6.08 16.17 -11.67
CA GLY A 266 -5.83 15.13 -12.66
C GLY A 266 -7.04 14.76 -13.50
N SER A 267 -8.26 14.91 -12.95
CA SER A 267 -9.50 14.62 -13.66
C SER A 267 -9.93 15.72 -14.62
N PHE A 268 -9.49 16.96 -14.41
CA PHE A 268 -9.80 18.10 -15.29
C PHE A 268 -8.73 18.37 -16.36
N LEU A 269 -7.65 17.58 -16.39
CA LEU A 269 -6.68 17.65 -17.46
C LEU A 269 -7.27 17.08 -18.76
N PRO A 270 -7.01 17.69 -19.94
CA PRO A 270 -7.43 17.12 -21.22
C PRO A 270 -6.94 15.68 -21.37
N ALA A 271 -7.83 14.76 -21.76
CA ALA A 271 -7.56 13.32 -21.72
C ALA A 271 -6.32 12.92 -22.54
N GLU A 272 -6.14 13.51 -23.72
CA GLU A 272 -4.99 13.28 -24.60
C GLU A 272 -3.68 13.70 -23.92
N PHE A 273 -3.59 14.96 -23.47
CA PHE A 273 -2.42 15.47 -22.74
C PHE A 273 -2.13 14.64 -21.48
N ARG A 274 -3.19 14.29 -20.74
CA ARG A 274 -3.09 13.51 -19.51
C ARG A 274 -2.49 12.14 -19.77
N ASN A 275 -3.04 11.39 -20.72
CA ASN A 275 -2.67 9.98 -20.91
C ASN A 275 -1.32 9.84 -21.63
N GLU A 276 -1.03 10.71 -22.59
CA GLU A 276 0.18 10.59 -23.43
C GLU A 276 1.41 11.24 -22.80
N SER A 277 1.26 12.41 -22.18
CA SER A 277 2.40 13.21 -21.72
C SER A 277 2.55 13.24 -20.21
N PHE A 278 1.46 13.46 -19.48
CA PHE A 278 1.51 13.75 -18.05
C PHE A 278 1.57 12.47 -17.19
N LEU A 279 0.62 11.56 -17.39
CA LEU A 279 0.42 10.39 -16.54
C LEU A 279 1.60 9.40 -16.57
N PRO A 280 2.29 9.13 -17.70
CA PRO A 280 3.47 8.27 -17.72
C PRO A 280 4.60 8.81 -16.82
N VAL A 281 4.87 10.13 -16.91
CA VAL A 281 5.88 10.80 -16.09
C VAL A 281 5.50 10.74 -14.61
N ILE A 282 4.24 11.03 -14.28
CA ILE A 282 3.76 10.97 -12.89
C ILE A 282 3.79 9.54 -12.34
N LYS A 283 3.44 8.53 -13.15
CA LYS A 283 3.53 7.11 -12.78
C LYS A 283 4.97 6.74 -12.43
N PHE A 284 5.93 7.15 -13.27
CA PHE A 284 7.36 6.92 -13.03
C PHE A 284 7.85 7.63 -11.77
N LEU A 285 7.61 8.94 -11.63
CA LEU A 285 8.04 9.73 -10.47
C LEU A 285 7.44 9.20 -9.17
N SER A 286 6.13 8.92 -9.15
CA SER A 286 5.45 8.31 -7.99
C SER A 286 6.09 6.97 -7.62
N ALA A 287 6.37 6.10 -8.59
CA ALA A 287 7.01 4.81 -8.34
C ALA A 287 8.41 4.99 -7.72
N ILE A 288 9.24 5.87 -8.29
CA ILE A 288 10.60 6.12 -7.76
C ILE A 288 10.55 6.72 -6.36
N LEU A 289 9.71 7.72 -6.09
CA LEU A 289 9.62 8.33 -4.76
C LEU A 289 9.14 7.32 -3.70
N LEU A 290 8.12 6.52 -4.03
CA LEU A 290 7.65 5.46 -3.12
C LEU A 290 8.72 4.38 -2.92
N SER A 291 9.45 3.98 -3.96
CA SER A 291 10.58 3.05 -3.85
C SER A 291 11.73 3.64 -3.02
N MET A 292 12.04 4.93 -3.12
CA MET A 292 13.03 5.59 -2.25
C MET A 292 12.61 5.52 -0.78
N ALA A 293 11.33 5.80 -0.49
CA ALA A 293 10.79 5.69 0.86
C ALA A 293 10.85 4.23 1.38
N MET A 294 10.55 3.25 0.52
CA MET A 294 10.58 1.84 0.86
C MET A 294 11.99 1.30 1.09
N PHE A 295 12.95 1.71 0.25
CA PHE A 295 14.36 1.40 0.46
C PHE A 295 14.87 1.98 1.78
N ALA A 296 14.56 3.25 2.05
CA ALA A 296 14.94 3.90 3.29
C ALA A 296 14.31 3.23 4.52
N LEU A 297 13.05 2.80 4.43
CA LEU A 297 12.43 1.99 5.48
C LEU A 297 13.17 0.64 5.63
N GLY A 298 13.47 -0.03 4.51
CA GLY A 298 14.21 -1.29 4.46
C GLY A 298 15.48 -1.26 5.30
N ILE A 299 16.27 -0.18 5.16
CA ILE A 299 17.51 0.03 5.91
C ILE A 299 17.31 0.00 7.43
N THR A 300 16.16 0.49 7.90
CA THR A 300 15.87 0.58 9.34
C THR A 300 15.42 -0.74 9.97
N ILE A 301 15.17 -1.78 9.17
CA ILE A 301 14.67 -3.06 9.63
C ILE A 301 15.84 -3.98 9.97
N ARG A 302 15.89 -4.49 11.21
CA ARG A 302 16.94 -5.42 11.65
C ARG A 302 16.49 -6.87 11.61
N LYS A 303 17.34 -7.77 11.13
CA LYS A 303 17.07 -9.22 11.04
C LYS A 303 16.63 -9.83 12.38
N ASP A 304 17.23 -9.39 13.48
CA ASP A 304 16.93 -9.90 14.82
C ASP A 304 15.53 -9.49 15.30
N MET A 305 14.98 -8.41 14.75
CA MET A 305 13.63 -7.91 15.06
C MET A 305 12.57 -8.59 14.19
N LEU A 306 12.90 -8.93 12.93
CA LEU A 306 12.03 -9.75 12.08
C LEU A 306 11.85 -11.16 12.63
N LYS A 307 12.91 -11.76 13.22
CA LYS A 307 12.79 -13.06 13.90
C LYS A 307 11.88 -13.02 15.13
N LYS A 308 11.71 -11.85 15.74
CA LYS A 308 10.77 -11.64 16.85
C LYS A 308 9.33 -11.43 16.37
N ALA A 309 9.11 -11.21 15.08
CA ALA A 309 7.77 -11.22 14.51
C ALA A 309 7.20 -12.63 14.64
N GLY A 310 6.34 -12.82 15.66
CA GLY A 310 5.73 -14.12 15.93
C GLY A 310 4.78 -14.57 14.82
N LYS A 311 4.13 -15.72 15.01
CA LYS A 311 3.13 -16.23 14.05
C LYS A 311 1.83 -15.40 14.03
N LYS A 312 1.57 -14.60 15.06
CA LYS A 312 0.32 -13.87 15.27
C LYS A 312 -0.05 -12.90 14.13
N PRO A 313 0.85 -12.06 13.58
CA PRO A 313 0.54 -11.19 12.44
C PRO A 313 0.15 -11.99 11.19
N PHE A 314 0.79 -13.15 10.95
CA PHE A 314 0.43 -14.03 9.84
C PHE A 314 -0.94 -14.68 10.05
N ILE A 315 -1.26 -15.11 11.27
CA ILE A 315 -2.61 -15.63 11.59
C ILE A 315 -3.66 -14.54 11.35
N LEU A 316 -3.42 -13.32 11.81
CA LEU A 316 -4.32 -12.18 11.55
C LEU A 316 -4.48 -11.96 10.04
N ALA A 317 -3.38 -11.93 9.29
CA ALA A 317 -3.41 -11.74 7.85
C ALA A 317 -4.14 -12.89 7.13
N SER A 318 -4.00 -14.14 7.57
CA SER A 318 -4.80 -15.27 7.05
C SER A 318 -6.29 -15.07 7.30
N THR A 319 -6.67 -14.64 8.51
CA THR A 319 -8.09 -14.35 8.82
C THR A 319 -8.64 -13.25 7.92
N LEU A 320 -7.87 -12.18 7.72
CA LEU A 320 -8.26 -11.08 6.83
C LEU A 320 -8.27 -11.49 5.37
N PHE A 321 -7.39 -12.39 4.95
CA PHE A 321 -7.38 -12.94 3.61
C PHE A 321 -8.66 -13.73 3.32
N ILE A 322 -9.09 -14.58 4.26
CA ILE A 322 -10.34 -15.32 4.15
C ILE A 322 -11.53 -14.36 4.09
N TRP A 323 -11.55 -13.35 4.96
CA TRP A 323 -12.59 -12.31 4.94
C TRP A 323 -12.62 -11.55 3.61
N LEU A 324 -11.47 -11.10 3.11
CA LEU A 324 -11.38 -10.39 1.83
C LEU A 324 -11.86 -11.26 0.68
N PHE A 325 -11.52 -12.55 0.67
CA PHE A 325 -12.02 -13.50 -0.31
C PHE A 325 -13.54 -13.59 -0.26
N THR A 326 -14.11 -13.92 0.90
CA THR A 326 -15.56 -14.15 1.02
C THR A 326 -16.36 -12.87 0.80
N ALA A 327 -15.99 -11.77 1.44
CA ALA A 327 -16.70 -10.50 1.33
C ALA A 327 -16.62 -9.94 -0.10
N SER A 328 -15.45 -9.98 -0.75
CA SER A 328 -15.33 -9.49 -2.12
C SER A 328 -16.09 -10.38 -3.10
N TYR A 329 -16.08 -11.70 -2.90
CA TYR A 329 -16.85 -12.64 -3.72
C TYR A 329 -18.35 -12.36 -3.61
N THR A 330 -18.86 -12.25 -2.39
CA THR A 330 -20.27 -11.96 -2.14
C THR A 330 -20.69 -10.63 -2.74
N LEU A 331 -19.88 -9.57 -2.53
CA LEU A 331 -20.20 -8.26 -3.11
C LEU A 331 -20.19 -8.31 -4.64
N ALA A 332 -19.17 -8.90 -5.25
CA ALA A 332 -19.11 -9.03 -6.71
C ALA A 332 -20.31 -9.81 -7.26
N TYR A 333 -20.71 -10.91 -6.62
CA TYR A 333 -21.81 -11.75 -7.08
C TYR A 333 -23.19 -11.05 -7.03
N PHE A 334 -23.43 -10.20 -6.02
CA PHE A 334 -24.74 -9.58 -5.81
C PHE A 334 -24.87 -8.15 -6.35
N PHE A 335 -23.77 -7.42 -6.54
CA PHE A 335 -23.77 -6.00 -6.89
C PHE A 335 -23.23 -5.69 -8.30
N ILE A 336 -22.77 -6.70 -9.03
CA ILE A 336 -22.36 -6.66 -10.44
C ILE A 336 -23.19 -7.70 -11.20
#